data_AF-A0A3R9RD83-F1
#
_entry.id   AF-A0A3R9RD83-F1
#
_cell.length_a   1.000
_cell.length_b   1.000
_cell.length_c   1.000
_cell.angle_alpha   90.00
_cell.angle_beta   90.00
_cell.angle_gamma   90.00
#
_symmetry.space_group_name_H-M   'P 1'
#
loop_
_entity.id
_entity.type
_entity.pdbx_description
1 polymer ?
#
loop_
_entity_poly.entity_id
_entity_poly.type
_entity_poly.pdbx_seq_one_letter_code
_entity_poly.pdbx_strand_id
1 'polypeptide(L)'
;MLSRRYKPDTSEEEPGATEENEEKSEEETQETYSMGETVDVGDVQYTINEKSTASEVGLDLLSETASDMYVVLDVTFKNNGNEAVMVDSSYLKLKQGIPRLKPMKWLR
;
A
#
# COMPACT_ATOMS: atom_id res chain seq x y z
N MET A 1 8.79 55.88 -11.42
CA MET A 1 10.07 55.12 -11.43
C MET A 1 10.92 55.60 -10.27
N LEU A 2 11.00 54.84 -9.19
CA LEU A 2 11.93 55.09 -8.08
C LEU A 2 12.86 53.88 -7.96
N SER A 3 14.13 54.13 -8.25
CA SER A 3 15.23 53.20 -8.01
C SER A 3 15.81 53.49 -6.63
N ARG A 4 15.85 52.52 -5.71
CA ARG A 4 16.96 52.41 -4.74
C ARG A 4 17.05 51.03 -4.10
N ARG A 5 18.29 50.56 -4.01
CA ARG A 5 18.74 49.22 -3.62
C ARG A 5 18.65 48.95 -2.11
N TYR A 6 18.46 47.66 -1.84
CA TYR A 6 18.73 46.84 -0.65
C TYR A 6 19.95 47.24 0.19
N LYS A 7 19.85 47.08 1.53
CA LYS A 7 20.93 46.60 2.40
C LYS A 7 20.40 45.87 3.65
N PRO A 8 21.17 44.90 4.16
CA PRO A 8 20.71 43.73 4.92
C PRO A 8 20.81 43.96 6.43
N ASP A 9 20.16 43.08 7.20
CA ASP A 9 20.53 42.90 8.61
C ASP A 9 21.08 41.49 8.82
N THR A 10 22.21 41.48 9.49
CA THR A 10 23.05 40.34 9.84
C THR A 10 22.61 39.87 11.22
N SER A 11 22.35 38.57 11.41
CA SER A 11 22.54 37.95 12.73
C SER A 11 23.07 36.53 12.53
N GLU A 12 24.28 36.33 13.05
CA GLU A 12 25.07 35.11 13.07
C GLU A 12 24.43 34.00 13.91
N GLU A 13 24.90 32.79 13.63
CA GLU A 13 24.53 31.45 14.10
C GLU A 13 24.73 31.23 15.61
N GLU A 14 24.09 30.19 16.16
CA GLU A 14 24.72 29.10 16.93
C GLU A 14 23.62 28.09 17.38
N PRO A 15 23.96 26.83 17.73
CA PRO A 15 23.28 25.63 17.26
C PRO A 15 22.50 24.92 18.37
N GLY A 16 21.52 24.10 18.01
CA GLY A 16 20.68 23.42 19.00
C GLY A 16 20.20 22.06 18.53
N ALA A 17 20.94 21.04 18.96
CA ALA A 17 20.50 19.67 19.24
C ALA A 17 19.77 18.89 18.13
N THR A 18 20.53 18.03 17.46
CA THR A 18 20.04 16.78 16.87
C THR A 18 19.35 15.94 17.94
N GLU A 19 18.03 15.87 17.92
CA GLU A 19 17.28 14.80 18.55
C GLU A 19 17.09 13.70 17.50
N GLU A 20 18.03 12.74 17.48
CA GLU A 20 17.78 11.42 16.93
C GLU A 20 16.71 10.76 17.81
N ASN A 21 15.46 10.99 17.45
CA ASN A 21 14.36 10.19 17.93
C ASN A 21 14.48 8.82 17.24
N GLU A 22 15.23 7.90 17.87
CA GLU A 22 15.08 6.47 17.60
C GLU A 22 13.65 6.08 17.95
N GLU A 23 12.73 6.30 17.01
CA GLU A 23 11.45 5.62 16.95
C GLU A 23 11.75 4.14 16.86
N LYS A 24 11.83 3.51 18.03
CA LYS A 24 11.66 2.07 18.18
C LYS A 24 10.28 1.75 17.64
N SER A 25 10.24 1.46 16.34
CA SER A 25 9.08 0.90 15.64
C SER A 25 8.65 -0.33 16.44
N GLU A 26 7.61 -0.18 17.24
CA GLU A 26 6.84 -1.32 17.71
C GLU A 26 6.41 -2.05 16.44
N GLU A 27 6.90 -3.28 16.26
CA GLU A 27 6.43 -4.14 15.19
C GLU A 27 4.94 -4.41 15.48
N GLU A 28 4.07 -3.58 14.91
CA GLU A 28 2.66 -3.89 14.82
C GLU A 28 2.55 -5.25 14.14
N THR A 29 2.21 -6.28 14.91
CA THR A 29 1.81 -7.56 14.37
C THR A 29 0.55 -7.35 13.54
N GLN A 30 0.73 -7.07 12.25
CA GLN A 30 -0.37 -6.95 11.29
C GLN A 30 -1.08 -8.30 11.21
N GLU A 31 -2.37 -8.30 11.53
CA GLU A 31 -3.21 -9.47 11.32
C GLU A 31 -3.19 -9.84 9.83
N THR A 32 -2.99 -11.13 9.54
CA THR A 32 -2.99 -11.66 8.18
C THR A 32 -4.17 -12.58 7.99
N TYR A 33 -4.96 -12.33 6.96
CA TYR A 33 -6.12 -13.13 6.60
C TYR A 33 -5.84 -14.03 5.40
N SER A 34 -6.58 -15.13 5.30
CA SER A 34 -6.47 -16.05 4.17
C SER A 34 -7.39 -15.64 3.01
N MET A 35 -7.12 -16.12 1.80
CA MET A 35 -8.10 -16.00 0.70
C MET A 35 -9.39 -16.76 1.05
N GLY A 36 -10.53 -16.20 0.66
CA GLY A 36 -11.88 -16.68 0.99
C GLY A 36 -12.40 -16.19 2.35
N GLU A 37 -11.56 -15.54 3.16
CA GLU A 37 -11.97 -14.95 4.43
C GLU A 37 -12.59 -13.57 4.22
N THR A 38 -13.74 -13.32 4.84
CA THR A 38 -14.38 -12.00 4.84
C THR A 38 -13.82 -11.17 5.98
N VAL A 39 -13.33 -9.97 5.64
CA VAL A 39 -12.74 -9.02 6.57
C VAL A 39 -13.60 -7.77 6.61
N ASP A 40 -14.00 -7.36 7.81
CA ASP A 40 -14.67 -6.07 8.05
C ASP A 40 -13.63 -4.94 8.15
N VAL A 41 -13.82 -3.88 7.38
CA VAL A 41 -12.99 -2.67 7.42
C VAL A 41 -13.91 -1.46 7.57
N GLY A 42 -14.18 -1.06 8.82
CA GLY A 42 -15.21 -0.07 9.10
C GLY A 42 -16.61 -0.58 8.71
N ASP A 43 -17.34 0.16 7.89
CA ASP A 43 -18.72 -0.16 7.47
C ASP A 43 -18.81 -1.05 6.21
N VAL A 44 -17.67 -1.52 5.70
CA VAL A 44 -17.59 -2.32 4.48
C VAL A 44 -16.91 -3.66 4.73
N GLN A 45 -17.22 -4.64 3.89
CA GLN A 45 -16.60 -5.97 3.91
C GLN A 45 -15.87 -6.26 2.61
N TYR A 46 -14.71 -6.89 2.74
CA TYR A 46 -13.91 -7.38 1.63
C TYR A 46 -13.68 -8.89 1.76
N THR A 47 -13.77 -9.60 0.65
CA THR A 47 -13.35 -11.00 0.54
C THR A 47 -12.49 -11.12 -0.72
N ILE A 48 -11.25 -11.60 -0.58
CA ILE A 48 -10.42 -11.97 -1.74
C ILE A 48 -10.72 -13.43 -2.07
N ASN A 49 -11.48 -13.68 -3.12
CA ASN A 49 -11.93 -15.03 -3.47
C ASN A 49 -10.78 -15.82 -4.11
N GLU A 50 -10.18 -15.25 -5.15
CA GLU A 50 -9.15 -15.91 -5.96
C GLU A 50 -8.10 -14.91 -6.46
N LYS A 51 -6.95 -15.46 -6.86
CA LYS A 51 -5.93 -14.74 -7.61
C LYS A 51 -5.53 -15.53 -8.84
N SER A 52 -5.31 -14.83 -9.93
CA SER A 52 -4.79 -15.40 -11.16
C SER A 52 -3.80 -14.45 -11.82
N THR A 53 -3.21 -14.91 -12.92
CA THR A 53 -2.29 -14.13 -13.72
C THR A 53 -2.72 -14.17 -15.17
N ALA A 54 -2.57 -13.04 -15.87
CA ALA A 54 -2.96 -12.94 -17.28
C ALA A 54 -1.98 -12.04 -18.04
N SER A 55 -1.80 -12.29 -19.33
CA SER A 55 -1.05 -11.40 -20.24
C SER A 55 -1.90 -10.24 -20.76
N GLU A 56 -3.23 -10.40 -20.76
CA GLU A 56 -4.19 -9.41 -21.26
C GLU A 56 -5.40 -9.31 -20.33
N VAL A 57 -5.97 -8.12 -20.25
CA VAL A 57 -7.22 -7.83 -19.52
C VAL A 57 -8.12 -6.90 -20.34
N GLY A 58 -9.42 -6.91 -20.06
CA GLY A 58 -10.41 -6.10 -20.78
C GLY A 58 -11.30 -6.93 -21.69
N LEU A 59 -12.15 -6.25 -22.48
CA LEU A 59 -13.02 -6.91 -23.46
C LEU A 59 -12.18 -7.33 -24.68
N ASP A 60 -12.55 -8.44 -25.34
CA ASP A 60 -11.77 -9.02 -26.46
C ASP A 60 -11.34 -8.03 -27.56
N LEU A 61 -12.15 -6.99 -27.83
CA LEU A 61 -11.86 -5.98 -28.86
C LEU A 61 -11.11 -4.74 -28.35
N LEU A 62 -11.02 -4.58 -27.03
CA LEU A 62 -10.41 -3.43 -26.33
C LEU A 62 -9.49 -3.93 -25.20
N SER A 63 -8.85 -5.08 -25.41
CA SER A 63 -7.95 -5.66 -24.43
C SER A 63 -6.67 -4.84 -24.33
N GLU A 64 -6.10 -4.83 -23.14
CA GLU A 64 -4.81 -4.22 -22.87
C GLU A 64 -3.82 -5.32 -22.53
N THR A 65 -2.68 -5.33 -23.23
CA THR A 65 -1.60 -6.30 -23.02
C THR A 65 -0.60 -5.77 -22.01
N ALA A 66 -0.26 -6.60 -21.01
CA ALA A 66 0.77 -6.26 -20.03
C ALA A 66 2.16 -6.23 -20.69
N SER A 67 3.05 -5.38 -20.16
CA SER A 67 4.48 -5.45 -20.51
C SER A 67 5.16 -6.74 -20.00
N ASP A 68 4.61 -7.35 -18.96
CA ASP A 68 5.05 -8.65 -18.44
C ASP A 68 3.81 -9.50 -18.12
N MET A 69 3.12 -9.19 -17.02
CA MET A 69 1.93 -9.93 -16.60
C MET A 69 1.05 -9.10 -15.65
N TYR A 70 -0.26 -9.27 -15.74
CA TYR A 70 -1.21 -8.80 -14.73
C TYR A 70 -1.36 -9.81 -13.60
N VAL A 71 -1.54 -9.30 -12.38
CA VAL A 71 -2.15 -10.05 -11.28
C VAL A 71 -3.61 -9.64 -11.22
N VAL A 72 -4.51 -10.60 -11.40
CA VAL A 72 -5.96 -10.37 -11.39
C VAL A 72 -6.52 -10.95 -10.10
N LEU A 73 -7.29 -10.15 -9.37
CA LEU A 73 -7.94 -10.55 -8.13
C LEU A 73 -9.45 -10.59 -8.35
N ASP A 74 -10.06 -11.69 -7.90
CA ASP A 74 -11.51 -11.76 -7.70
C ASP A 74 -11.82 -11.27 -6.29
N VAL A 75 -12.55 -10.16 -6.19
CA VAL A 75 -12.84 -9.47 -4.93
C VAL A 75 -14.35 -9.27 -4.78
N THR A 76 -14.90 -9.77 -3.68
CA THR A 76 -16.25 -9.40 -3.25
C THR A 76 -16.17 -8.18 -2.35
N PHE A 77 -16.86 -7.10 -2.72
CA PHE A 77 -17.05 -5.92 -1.89
C PHE A 77 -18.51 -5.80 -1.47
N LYS A 78 -18.75 -5.54 -0.18
CA LYS A 78 -20.10 -5.30 0.34
C LYS A 78 -20.11 -4.02 1.18
N ASN A 79 -20.93 -3.06 0.76
CA ASN A 79 -21.24 -1.89 1.55
C ASN A 79 -22.37 -2.22 2.53
N ASN A 80 -22.08 -2.22 3.84
CA ASN A 80 -23.09 -2.39 4.89
C ASN A 80 -23.49 -1.06 5.54
N GLY A 81 -22.86 0.04 5.14
CA GLY A 81 -23.14 1.38 5.64
C GLY A 81 -24.39 2.00 5.01
N ASN A 82 -24.74 3.18 5.52
CA ASN A 82 -25.90 3.95 5.04
C ASN A 82 -25.53 5.00 3.98
N GLU A 83 -24.24 5.16 3.67
CA GLU A 83 -23.72 6.11 2.70
C GLU A 83 -23.17 5.38 1.46
N ALA A 84 -23.15 6.07 0.32
CA ALA A 84 -22.55 5.53 -0.88
C ALA A 84 -21.02 5.52 -0.75
N VAL A 85 -20.39 4.40 -1.11
CA VAL A 85 -18.94 4.24 -1.09
C VAL A 85 -18.44 3.98 -2.51
N MET A 86 -17.39 4.69 -2.91
CA MET A 86 -16.65 4.44 -4.15
C MET A 86 -15.47 3.52 -3.85
N VAL A 87 -15.30 2.48 -4.67
CA VAL A 87 -14.17 1.56 -4.58
C VAL A 87 -13.29 1.74 -5.81
N ASP A 88 -11.99 1.82 -5.58
CA ASP A 88 -10.98 1.87 -6.62
C ASP A 88 -9.80 0.95 -6.28
N SER A 89 -9.09 0.52 -7.32
CA SER A 89 -7.92 -0.35 -7.22
C SER A 89 -6.78 0.22 -6.37
N SER A 90 -6.67 1.55 -6.26
CA SER A 90 -5.63 2.24 -5.47
C SER A 90 -5.66 1.93 -3.97
N TYR A 91 -6.79 1.40 -3.46
CA TYR A 91 -6.90 0.95 -2.07
C TYR A 91 -6.26 -0.41 -1.82
N LEU A 92 -5.96 -1.17 -2.87
CA LEU A 92 -5.29 -2.46 -2.78
C LEU A 92 -3.79 -2.31 -3.09
N LYS A 93 -2.95 -2.83 -2.21
CA LYS A 93 -1.49 -2.85 -2.41
C LYS A 93 -0.98 -4.27 -2.36
N LEU A 94 -0.30 -4.68 -3.44
CA LEU A 94 0.46 -5.93 -3.46
C LEU A 94 1.77 -5.72 -2.71
N LYS A 95 1.94 -6.42 -1.58
CA LYS A 95 3.20 -6.47 -0.85
C LYS A 95 4.00 -7.68 -1.33
N GLN A 96 5.29 -7.49 -1.59
CA GLN A 96 6.19 -8.61 -1.80
C GLN A 96 6.34 -9.38 -0.49
N GLY A 97 5.95 -10.67 -0.50
CA GLY A 97 6.10 -11.52 0.67
C GLY A 97 7.57 -11.74 1.01
N ILE A 98 7.89 -11.79 2.32
CA ILE A 98 9.21 -12.26 2.77
C ILE A 98 9.23 -13.79 2.59
N PRO A 99 10.23 -14.37 1.92
CA PRO A 99 10.31 -15.82 1.75
C PRO A 99 10.38 -16.48 3.13
N ARG A 100 9.33 -17.21 3.52
CA ARG A 100 9.42 -18.11 4.68
C ARG A 100 10.29 -19.31 4.31
N LEU A 101 11.58 -19.21 4.62
CA LEU A 101 12.49 -20.34 4.55
C LEU A 101 11.98 -21.43 5.49
N LYS A 102 11.62 -22.60 4.95
CA LYS A 102 11.33 -23.76 5.80
C LYS A 102 12.63 -24.14 6.51
N PRO A 103 12.66 -24.29 7.84
CA PRO A 103 13.86 -24.74 8.52
C PRO A 103 14.25 -26.12 8.00
N MET A 104 15.48 -26.25 7.52
CA MET A 104 16.03 -27.49 7.01
C MET A 104 16.05 -28.52 8.15
N LYS A 105 15.23 -29.58 8.04
CA LYS A 105 15.31 -30.72 8.96
C LYS A 105 16.57 -31.51 8.60
N TRP A 106 17.62 -31.36 9.40
CA TRP A 106 18.74 -32.28 9.38
C TRP A 106 18.26 -33.61 9.97
N LEU A 107 18.21 -34.67 9.14
CA LEU A 107 18.06 -36.04 9.63
C LEU A 107 19.28 -36.35 10.51
N ARG A 108 19.04 -36.78 11.74
CA ARG A 108 20.03 -37.51 12.55
C ARG A 108 19.97 -38.98 12.21
#